data_AF-A0A923TIR4-F1
#
_entry.id   AF-A0A923TIR4-F1
#
_cell.length_a   1.000
_cell.length_b   1.000
_cell.length_c   1.000
_cell.angle_alpha   90.00
_cell.angle_beta   90.00
_cell.angle_gamma   90.00
#
_symmetry.space_group_name_H-M   'P 1'
#
loop_
_entity.id
_entity.type
_entity.pdbx_description
1 polymer ?
#
loop_
_entity_poly.entity_id
_entity_poly.type
_entity_poly.pdbx_seq_one_letter_code
_entity_poly.pdbx_strand_id
1 'polypeptide(L)'
;AARDGRFADAVRERLRAVVRDLEARGLLDPRPGRTAGEVARDAGVAVPALAEDLRRASIVFDEVWYGGRTADAGSYALLVDVDTRAAAARPVLV
;
A
#
# COMPACT_ATOMS: atom_id res chain seq x y z
N ALA A 1 22.07 9.57 0.54
CA ALA A 1 21.67 9.69 -0.88
C ALA A 1 21.38 8.32 -1.53
N ALA A 2 22.38 7.48 -1.83
CA ALA A 2 22.15 6.23 -2.57
C ALA A 2 21.31 5.16 -1.81
N ARG A 3 21.33 5.16 -0.47
CA ARG A 3 20.48 4.27 0.34
C ARG A 3 19.03 4.74 0.37
N ASP A 4 18.83 6.05 0.43
CA ASP A 4 17.51 6.68 0.60
C ASP A 4 16.66 6.54 -0.66
N GLY A 5 17.28 6.73 -1.84
CA GLY A 5 16.61 6.47 -3.13
C GLY A 5 16.15 5.01 -3.28
N ARG A 6 16.94 4.04 -2.76
CA ARG A 6 16.53 2.64 -2.76
C ARG A 6 15.32 2.37 -1.87
N PHE A 7 15.18 3.07 -0.75
CA PHE A 7 14.00 2.94 0.10
C PHE A 7 12.76 3.56 -0.55
N ALA A 8 12.89 4.70 -1.23
CA ALA A 8 11.77 5.32 -1.93
C ALA A 8 11.22 4.40 -3.05
N ASP A 9 12.10 3.84 -3.87
CA ASP A 9 11.73 2.85 -4.87
C ASP A 9 11.12 1.59 -4.24
N ALA A 10 11.70 1.09 -3.14
CA ALA A 10 11.21 -0.10 -2.45
C ALA A 10 9.82 0.09 -1.83
N VAL A 11 9.51 1.27 -1.28
CA VAL A 11 8.17 1.66 -0.80
C VAL A 11 7.18 1.62 -1.95
N ARG A 12 7.52 2.25 -3.09
CA ARG A 12 6.65 2.25 -4.29
C ARG A 12 6.39 0.85 -4.82
N GLU A 13 7.43 0.04 -4.99
CA GLU A 13 7.29 -1.32 -5.51
C GLU A 13 6.52 -2.23 -4.57
N ARG A 14 6.69 -2.06 -3.25
CA ARG A 14 5.91 -2.82 -2.27
C ARG A 14 4.44 -2.42 -2.28
N LEU A 15 4.11 -1.14 -2.33
CA LEU A 15 2.71 -0.69 -2.47
C LEU A 15 2.07 -1.26 -3.75
N ARG A 16 2.81 -1.26 -4.88
CA ARG A 16 2.34 -1.89 -6.12
C ARG A 16 2.10 -3.38 -5.97
N ALA A 17 2.92 -4.09 -5.19
CA ALA A 17 2.70 -5.50 -4.90
C ALA A 17 1.40 -5.73 -4.11
N VAL A 18 1.14 -4.92 -3.08
CA VAL A 18 -0.12 -4.95 -2.32
C VAL A 18 -1.32 -4.74 -3.23
N VAL A 19 -1.29 -3.70 -4.07
CA VAL A 19 -2.39 -3.41 -5.02
C VAL A 19 -2.64 -4.60 -5.94
N ARG A 20 -1.59 -5.18 -6.52
CA ARG A 20 -1.70 -6.33 -7.42
C ARG A 20 -2.26 -7.56 -6.71
N ASP A 21 -1.88 -7.83 -5.46
CA ASP A 21 -2.43 -8.95 -4.68
C ASP A 21 -3.94 -8.76 -4.44
N LEU A 22 -4.33 -7.57 -4.00
CA LEU A 22 -5.73 -7.24 -3.77
C LEU A 22 -6.57 -7.36 -5.06
N GLU A 23 -6.04 -6.88 -6.19
CA GLU A 23 -6.68 -7.02 -7.51
C GLU A 23 -6.78 -8.49 -7.95
N ALA A 24 -5.69 -9.25 -7.83
CA ALA A 24 -5.65 -10.66 -8.22
C ALA A 24 -6.65 -11.53 -7.42
N ARG A 25 -6.96 -11.11 -6.20
CA ARG A 25 -7.88 -11.80 -5.30
C ARG A 25 -9.31 -11.26 -5.34
N GLY A 26 -9.59 -10.32 -6.24
CA GLY A 26 -10.92 -9.71 -6.40
C GLY A 26 -11.34 -8.81 -5.23
N LEU A 27 -10.39 -8.38 -4.40
CA LEU A 27 -10.63 -7.45 -3.29
C LEU A 27 -10.59 -5.99 -3.74
N LEU A 28 -10.13 -5.74 -4.96
CA LEU A 28 -10.06 -4.44 -5.59
C LEU A 28 -10.27 -4.58 -7.10
N ASP A 29 -11.17 -3.79 -7.69
CA ASP A 29 -11.35 -3.81 -9.14
C ASP A 29 -10.12 -3.26 -9.87
N PRO A 30 -9.55 -3.95 -10.88
CA PRO A 30 -8.40 -3.45 -11.63
C PRO A 30 -8.74 -2.19 -12.43
N ARG A 31 -8.05 -1.08 -12.14
CA ARG A 31 -8.29 0.20 -12.85
C ARG A 31 -6.99 0.99 -13.05
N PRO A 32 -6.68 1.42 -14.30
CA PRO A 32 -5.51 2.25 -14.55
C PRO A 32 -5.65 3.63 -13.89
N GLY A 33 -4.54 4.16 -13.39
CA GLY A 33 -4.49 5.53 -12.86
C GLY A 33 -5.06 5.72 -11.45
N ARG A 34 -5.46 4.66 -10.74
CA ARG A 34 -5.94 4.76 -9.36
C ARG A 34 -4.83 5.29 -8.44
N THR A 35 -5.17 6.28 -7.61
CA THR A 35 -4.25 6.84 -6.59
C THR A 35 -4.10 5.89 -5.39
N ALA A 36 -3.02 6.04 -4.62
CA ALA A 36 -2.81 5.26 -3.40
C ALA A 36 -3.94 5.45 -2.37
N GLY A 37 -4.48 6.67 -2.26
CA GLY A 37 -5.58 6.98 -1.36
C GLY A 37 -6.88 6.29 -1.78
N GLU A 38 -7.17 6.24 -3.08
CA GLU A 38 -8.32 5.50 -3.61
C GLU A 38 -8.17 3.99 -3.42
N VAL A 39 -6.97 3.44 -3.56
CA VAL A 39 -6.69 2.03 -3.23
C VAL A 39 -7.05 1.78 -1.77
N ALA A 40 -6.54 2.60 -0.86
CA ALA A 40 -6.75 2.43 0.57
C ALA A 40 -8.24 2.51 0.95
N ARG A 41 -8.97 3.46 0.37
CA ARG A 41 -10.41 3.61 0.56
C ARG A 41 -11.17 2.38 0.05
N ASP A 42 -10.98 2.03 -1.22
CA ASP A 42 -11.78 1.00 -1.88
C ASP A 42 -11.51 -0.39 -1.30
N ALA A 43 -10.23 -0.76 -1.11
CA ALA A 43 -9.88 -2.05 -0.51
C ALA A 43 -10.22 -2.10 0.99
N GLY A 44 -10.18 -0.97 1.69
CA GLY A 44 -10.66 -0.87 3.07
C GLY A 44 -12.16 -1.12 3.22
N VAL A 45 -12.98 -0.83 2.19
CA VAL A 45 -14.40 -1.20 2.18
C VAL A 45 -14.56 -2.71 2.04
N ALA A 46 -13.82 -3.35 1.12
CA ALA A 46 -13.88 -4.80 0.92
C ALA A 46 -13.31 -5.60 2.10
N VAL A 47 -12.29 -5.04 2.76
CA VAL A 47 -11.57 -5.65 3.88
C VAL A 47 -11.35 -4.63 5.00
N PRO A 48 -12.36 -4.40 5.87
CA PRO A 48 -12.28 -3.38 6.93
C PRO A 48 -11.09 -3.52 7.87
N ALA A 49 -10.62 -4.76 8.09
CA ALA A 49 -9.44 -5.04 8.91
C ALA A 49 -8.14 -4.42 8.36
N LEU A 50 -8.07 -4.10 7.06
CA LEU A 50 -6.91 -3.49 6.41
C LEU A 50 -7.05 -1.97 6.24
N ALA A 51 -8.21 -1.37 6.53
CA ALA A 51 -8.49 0.01 6.15
C ALA A 51 -7.46 1.02 6.72
N GLU A 52 -7.15 0.90 8.01
CA GLU A 52 -6.18 1.79 8.66
C GLU A 52 -4.74 1.53 8.18
N ASP A 53 -4.39 0.26 7.93
CA ASP A 53 -3.08 -0.13 7.45
C ASP A 53 -2.82 0.41 6.03
N LEU A 54 -3.79 0.25 5.14
CA LEU A 54 -3.71 0.77 3.78
C LEU A 54 -3.71 2.30 3.75
N ARG A 55 -4.48 2.95 4.63
CA ARG A 55 -4.47 4.42 4.77
C ARG A 55 -3.08 4.91 5.18
N ARG A 56 -2.44 4.26 6.15
CA ARG A 56 -1.07 4.60 6.58
C ARG A 56 -0.06 4.36 5.46
N ALA A 57 -0.16 3.25 4.74
CA ALA A 57 0.69 2.97 3.58
C ALA A 57 0.56 4.03 2.47
N SER A 58 -0.67 4.47 2.17
CA SER A 58 -0.91 5.55 1.22
C SER A 58 -0.25 6.86 1.65
N ILE A 59 -0.39 7.23 2.93
CA ILE A 59 0.22 8.47 3.44
C ILE A 59 1.75 8.41 3.34
N VAL A 60 2.37 7.31 3.76
CA VAL A 60 3.82 7.14 3.64
C VAL A 60 4.27 7.24 2.18
N PHE A 61 3.52 6.60 1.27
CA PHE A 61 3.80 6.70 -0.17
C PHE A 61 3.70 8.13 -0.66
N ASP A 62 2.63 8.85 -0.33
CA ASP A 62 2.41 10.22 -0.79
C ASP A 62 3.48 11.17 -0.23
N GLU A 63 3.81 11.05 1.05
CA GLU A 63 4.86 11.85 1.69
C GLU A 63 6.24 11.61 1.07
N VAL A 64 6.57 10.37 0.71
CA VAL A 64 7.84 10.01 0.08
C VAL A 64 7.88 10.44 -1.39
N TRP A 65 6.85 10.06 -2.16
CA TRP A 65 6.86 10.17 -3.63
C TRP A 65 6.49 11.55 -4.13
N TYR A 66 5.55 12.23 -3.44
CA TYR A 66 5.08 13.56 -3.80
C TYR A 66 5.49 14.63 -2.79
N GLY A 67 5.58 14.28 -1.50
CA GLY A 67 5.90 15.22 -0.42
C GLY A 67 7.40 15.46 -0.18
N GLY A 68 8.28 14.73 -0.88
CA GLY A 68 9.73 14.89 -0.76
C GLY A 68 10.32 14.41 0.58
N ARG A 69 9.56 13.69 1.41
CA ARG A 69 10.10 13.05 2.63
C ARG A 69 11.13 12.00 2.22
N THR A 70 12.27 11.99 2.91
CA THR A 70 13.28 10.94 2.73
C THR A 70 12.75 9.62 3.26
N ALA A 71 12.68 8.60 2.39
CA ALA A 71 12.32 7.25 2.81
C ALA A 71 13.46 6.59 3.58
N ASP A 72 13.08 5.77 4.56
CA ASP A 72 14.00 5.03 5.42
C ASP A 72 13.55 3.59 5.65
N ALA A 73 14.29 2.86 6.48
CA ALA A 73 13.98 1.49 6.84
C ALA A 73 12.61 1.34 7.53
N GLY A 74 12.17 2.33 8.30
CA GLY A 74 10.87 2.31 8.98
C GLY A 74 9.71 2.47 7.98
N SER A 75 9.87 3.39 7.04
CA SER A 75 8.94 3.60 5.93
C SER A 75 8.75 2.32 5.12
N TYR A 76 9.86 1.64 4.80
CA TYR A 76 9.82 0.37 4.09
C TYR A 76 9.22 -0.76 4.92
N ALA A 77 9.60 -0.88 6.20
CA ALA A 77 9.07 -1.92 7.09
C ALA A 77 7.55 -1.81 7.26
N LEU A 78 6.99 -0.59 7.31
CA LEU A 78 5.55 -0.38 7.33
C LEU A 78 4.87 -1.00 6.11
N LEU A 79 5.39 -0.76 4.91
CA LEU A 79 4.82 -1.34 3.68
C LEU A 79 4.95 -2.87 3.65
N VAL A 80 6.00 -3.44 4.25
CA VAL A 80 6.16 -4.90 4.38
C VAL A 80 5.12 -5.51 5.32
N ASP A 81 4.82 -4.84 6.44
CA ASP A 81 3.76 -5.28 7.38
C ASP A 81 2.39 -5.23 6.70
N VAL A 82 2.07 -4.14 5.98
CA VAL A 82 0.81 -4.03 5.22
C VAL A 82 0.68 -5.14 4.17
N ASP A 83 1.75 -5.43 3.42
CA ASP A 83 1.77 -6.52 2.44
C ASP A 83 1.51 -7.89 3.08
N THR A 84 2.16 -8.15 4.22
CA THR A 84 1.97 -9.39 4.99
C THR A 84 0.53 -9.55 5.47
N ARG A 85 -0.06 -8.47 5.98
CA ARG A 85 -1.46 -8.46 6.44
C ARG A 85 -2.44 -8.59 5.28
N ALA A 86 -2.17 -7.91 4.16
CA ALA A 86 -2.99 -8.00 2.96
C ALA A 86 -3.06 -9.45 2.47
N ALA A 87 -1.91 -10.12 2.36
CA ALA A 87 -1.82 -11.52 1.96
C ALA A 87 -2.61 -12.47 2.90
N ALA A 88 -2.66 -12.18 4.20
CA ALA A 88 -3.38 -12.99 5.19
C ALA A 88 -4.88 -12.66 5.33
N ALA A 89 -5.32 -11.49 4.86
CA ALA A 89 -6.67 -11.01 5.08
C ALA A 89 -7.72 -11.85 4.33
N ARG A 90 -8.95 -11.86 4.83
CA ARG A 90 -10.10 -12.49 4.15
C ARG A 90 -11.17 -11.45 3.86
N PRO A 91 -11.85 -11.52 2.71
CA PRO A 91 -12.99 -10.66 2.42
C PRO A 91 -14.12 -10.89 3.43
N VAL A 92 -14.91 -9.85 3.66
CA VAL A 92 -16.23 -10.03 4.29
C VAL A 92 -17.14 -10.66 3.24
N LEU A 93 -17.60 -11.88 3.50
CA LEU A 93 -18.70 -12.45 2.71
C LEU A 93 -19.98 -11.72 3.13
N VAL A 94 -20.47 -10.85 2.26
CA VAL A 94 -21.81 -10.24 2.38
C VAL A 94 -22.84 -11.08 1.67
#